data_AF-A0A6D2CFJ9-F1
#
_entry.id   AF-A0A6D2CFJ9-F1
#
_cell.length_a   1.000
_cell.length_b   1.000
_cell.length_c   1.000
_cell.angle_alpha   90.00
_cell.angle_beta   90.00
_cell.angle_gamma   90.00
#
_symmetry.space_group_name_H-M   'P 1'
#
loop_
_entity.id
_entity.type
_entity.pdbx_description
1 polymer ?
#
loop_
_entity_poly.entity_id
_entity_poly.type
_entity_poly.pdbx_seq_one_letter_code
_entity_poly.pdbx_strand_id
1 'polypeptide(L)'
;MQDLVNSNVFSDKGFPLIATPKPNTFKIHSPKPTHTKDISKEVLDSQIDIAIPSFTLITPYRDLEEYYFTPSTYENRESKEQYISSQSGFYTPNDTLEITLPPLSKNVDYARLDSNPTLTPILQDISKIYNPIFFSYRILTLRIAYTIYEYLLIVPKTMPKFINKLLKEQREKEELGYGYGRFIDLGRDYMRECNIEEGKNGDNTKISLLNIQGKVLLAPNACERVRVEVR
;
A
#
# COMPACT_ATOMS: atom_id res chain seq x y z
N MET A 1 -7.80 15.27 -32.33
CA MET A 1 -7.84 16.62 -32.96
C MET A 1 -7.45 16.48 -34.45
N GLN A 2 -8.16 15.61 -35.18
CA GLN A 2 -7.73 15.11 -36.48
C GLN A 2 -8.89 15.10 -37.49
N ASP A 3 -9.76 16.11 -37.39
CA ASP A 3 -10.96 16.27 -38.25
C ASP A 3 -11.21 17.73 -38.64
N LEU A 4 -10.17 18.49 -39.00
CA LEU A 4 -10.33 19.90 -39.38
C LEU A 4 -9.62 20.33 -40.68
N VAL A 5 -9.19 19.39 -41.53
CA VAL A 5 -8.55 19.77 -42.81
C VAL A 5 -8.96 18.81 -43.93
N ASN A 6 -10.22 18.88 -44.36
CA ASN A 6 -10.70 18.18 -45.56
C ASN A 6 -11.20 19.13 -46.66
N SER A 7 -10.75 20.39 -46.65
CA SER A 7 -10.98 21.35 -47.73
C SER A 7 -9.72 22.19 -47.94
N ASN A 8 -8.82 21.69 -48.79
CA ASN A 8 -7.55 22.35 -49.15
C ASN A 8 -7.76 23.46 -50.20
N VAL A 9 -8.58 24.48 -49.91
CA VAL A 9 -8.62 25.70 -50.73
C VAL A 9 -8.61 26.92 -49.83
N PHE A 10 -7.41 27.39 -49.48
CA PHE A 10 -7.24 28.75 -48.97
C PHE A 10 -7.32 29.70 -50.15
N SER A 11 -8.16 30.73 -50.08
CA SER A 11 -8.20 31.81 -51.08
C SER A 11 -8.18 33.17 -50.40
N ASP A 12 -7.48 34.13 -50.99
CA ASP A 12 -7.57 35.55 -50.62
C ASP A 12 -8.24 36.29 -51.78
N LYS A 13 -9.35 36.96 -51.48
CA LYS A 13 -10.20 37.68 -52.45
C LYS A 13 -10.52 36.89 -53.73
N GLY A 14 -10.78 35.60 -53.60
CA GLY A 14 -11.18 34.74 -54.72
C GLY A 14 -10.03 34.18 -55.57
N PHE A 15 -8.78 34.47 -55.23
CA PHE A 15 -7.62 33.81 -55.86
C PHE A 15 -7.16 32.62 -55.00
N PRO A 16 -6.97 31.42 -55.58
CA PRO A 16 -6.48 30.27 -54.84
C PRO A 16 -5.03 30.48 -54.40
N LEU A 17 -4.80 30.36 -53.10
CA LEU A 17 -3.48 30.44 -52.48
C LEU A 17 -2.87 29.03 -52.41
N ILE A 18 -1.67 28.90 -52.98
CA ILE A 18 -0.87 27.67 -52.85
C ILE A 18 0.05 27.82 -51.65
N ALA A 19 -0.34 27.21 -50.52
CA ALA A 19 0.54 27.07 -49.37
C ALA A 19 1.49 25.89 -49.60
N THR A 20 2.77 26.16 -49.85
CA THR A 20 3.81 25.11 -49.83
C THR A 20 4.32 24.95 -48.40
N PRO A 21 4.09 23.81 -47.73
CA PRO A 21 4.59 23.60 -46.38
C PRO A 21 6.12 23.58 -46.40
N LYS A 22 6.75 24.55 -45.75
CA LYS A 22 8.20 24.54 -45.56
C LYS A 22 8.57 23.41 -44.60
N PRO A 23 9.58 22.57 -44.90
CA PRO A 23 10.06 21.57 -43.96
C PRO A 23 10.40 22.23 -42.62
N ASN A 24 9.89 21.66 -41.54
CA ASN A 24 10.12 22.19 -40.20
C ASN A 24 11.62 22.15 -39.90
N THR A 25 12.24 23.32 -39.77
CA THR A 25 13.69 23.49 -39.55
C THR A 25 14.05 23.47 -38.06
N PHE A 26 13.07 23.25 -37.19
CA PHE A 26 13.26 23.14 -35.76
C PHE A 26 14.06 21.87 -35.41
N LYS A 27 15.39 22.01 -35.28
CA LYS A 27 16.24 21.00 -34.65
C LYS A 27 16.16 21.19 -33.14
N ILE A 28 15.55 20.24 -32.45
CA ILE A 28 15.64 20.16 -30.99
C ILE A 28 17.09 19.76 -30.66
N HIS A 29 17.89 20.72 -30.20
CA HIS A 29 19.25 20.49 -29.70
C HIS A 29 19.22 20.00 -28.25
N SER A 30 18.43 18.97 -27.95
CA SER A 30 18.54 18.31 -26.66
C SER A 30 19.90 17.63 -26.58
N PRO A 31 20.63 17.73 -25.45
CA PRO A 31 21.79 16.88 -25.24
C PRO A 31 21.38 15.43 -25.49
N LYS A 32 22.23 14.66 -26.19
CA LYS A 32 21.99 13.23 -26.36
C LYS A 32 21.78 12.64 -24.97
N PRO A 33 20.72 11.84 -24.75
CA PRO A 33 20.50 11.19 -23.46
C PRO A 33 21.79 10.49 -23.06
N THR A 34 22.30 10.85 -21.88
CA THR A 34 23.60 10.41 -21.35
C THR A 34 23.62 8.92 -21.02
N HIS A 35 22.45 8.28 -20.99
CA HIS A 35 22.31 6.84 -20.81
C HIS A 35 22.32 6.16 -22.19
N THR A 36 23.49 5.66 -22.54
CA THR A 36 23.78 4.82 -23.69
C THR A 36 22.81 3.64 -23.76
N LYS A 37 22.48 3.22 -25.00
CA LYS A 37 21.67 2.04 -25.34
C LYS A 37 22.22 0.70 -24.79
N ASP A 38 23.39 0.71 -24.15
CA ASP A 38 24.14 -0.45 -23.70
C ASP A 38 24.35 -0.43 -22.17
N ILE A 39 23.27 -0.28 -21.40
CA ILE A 39 23.34 -0.65 -19.97
C ILE A 39 23.20 -2.17 -19.92
N SER A 40 24.23 -2.88 -19.43
CA SER A 40 24.17 -4.33 -19.32
C SER A 40 23.05 -4.72 -18.35
N LYS A 41 22.44 -5.88 -18.60
CA LYS A 41 21.35 -6.39 -17.77
C LYS A 41 21.78 -6.51 -16.30
N GLU A 42 23.04 -6.90 -16.03
CA GLU A 42 23.55 -6.98 -14.66
C GLU A 42 23.61 -5.61 -13.97
N VAL A 43 23.94 -4.54 -14.70
CA VAL A 43 23.96 -3.17 -14.14
C VAL A 43 22.55 -2.70 -13.81
N LEU A 44 21.55 -3.03 -14.64
CA LEU A 44 20.14 -2.76 -14.34
C LEU A 44 19.63 -3.58 -13.15
N ASP A 45 19.98 -4.86 -13.10
CA ASP A 45 19.58 -5.76 -12.00
C ASP A 45 20.18 -5.30 -10.66
N SER A 46 21.42 -4.78 -10.66
CA SER A 46 22.07 -4.22 -9.46
C SER A 46 21.41 -2.96 -8.89
N GLN A 47 20.57 -2.28 -9.68
CA GLN A 47 19.82 -1.09 -9.23
C GLN A 47 18.46 -1.44 -8.62
N ILE A 48 18.03 -2.70 -8.71
CA ILE A 48 16.75 -3.15 -8.18
C ILE A 48 16.96 -3.54 -6.71
N ASP A 49 16.37 -2.77 -5.81
CA ASP A 49 16.38 -3.08 -4.39
C ASP A 49 15.51 -4.31 -4.10
N ILE A 50 16.17 -5.41 -3.75
CA ILE A 50 15.54 -6.68 -3.38
C ILE A 50 15.48 -6.88 -1.86
N ALA A 51 15.76 -5.87 -1.04
CA ALA A 51 15.62 -5.97 0.40
C ALA A 51 14.18 -6.28 0.81
N ILE A 52 14.02 -7.06 1.88
CA ILE A 52 12.70 -7.36 2.43
C ILE A 52 12.10 -6.07 2.96
N PRO A 53 10.91 -5.66 2.49
CA PRO A 53 10.30 -4.44 2.97
C PRO A 53 9.92 -4.58 4.44
N SER A 54 10.34 -3.61 5.24
CA SER A 54 9.89 -3.40 6.61
C SER A 54 9.33 -1.99 6.78
N PHE A 55 8.50 -1.78 7.79
CA PHE A 55 8.20 -0.43 8.26
C PHE A 55 8.48 -0.31 9.75
N THR A 56 8.90 0.89 10.16
CA THR A 56 9.26 1.19 11.54
C THR A 56 8.05 1.73 12.29
N LEU A 57 7.72 1.09 13.41
CA LEU A 57 6.75 1.56 14.37
C LEU A 57 7.49 2.27 15.51
N ILE A 58 7.33 3.59 15.60
CA ILE A 58 7.91 4.39 16.67
C ILE A 58 6.96 4.37 17.87
N THR A 59 7.44 3.90 19.01
CA THR A 59 6.64 3.72 20.22
C THR A 59 7.39 4.19 21.48
N PRO A 60 6.69 4.76 22.50
CA PRO A 60 7.31 5.06 23.78
C PRO A 60 7.74 3.79 24.55
N TYR A 61 7.32 2.60 24.11
CA TYR A 61 7.62 1.32 24.76
C TYR A 61 8.97 0.71 24.37
N ARG A 62 9.79 1.44 23.62
CA ARG A 62 11.10 0.97 23.15
C ARG A 62 12.11 0.65 24.28
N ASP A 63 11.92 1.26 25.45
CA ASP A 63 12.80 1.13 26.60
C ASP A 63 12.29 0.05 27.60
N LEU A 64 11.20 -0.65 27.28
CA LEU A 64 10.72 -1.78 28.08
C LEU A 64 11.63 -3.01 27.89
N GLU A 65 11.68 -3.92 28.87
CA GLU A 65 12.36 -5.22 28.67
C GLU A 65 11.58 -6.08 27.67
N GLU A 66 10.25 -6.08 27.79
CA GLU A 66 9.33 -6.76 26.90
C GLU A 66 8.01 -5.99 26.80
N TYR A 67 7.30 -6.15 25.69
CA TYR A 67 5.91 -5.73 25.55
C TYR A 67 5.06 -6.86 24.98
N TYR A 68 3.80 -6.89 25.40
CA TYR A 68 2.83 -7.80 24.82
C TYR A 68 2.30 -7.26 23.50
N PHE A 69 2.34 -8.09 22.47
CA PHE A 69 1.90 -7.79 21.12
C PHE A 69 0.73 -8.68 20.71
N THR A 70 -0.20 -8.10 19.95
CA THR A 70 -1.32 -8.82 19.33
C THR A 70 -1.60 -8.22 17.95
N PRO A 71 -1.37 -8.96 16.85
CA PRO A 71 -1.77 -8.53 15.51
C PRO A 71 -3.20 -8.99 15.22
N SER A 72 -4.10 -8.07 14.91
CA SER A 72 -5.47 -8.41 14.50
C SER A 72 -6.15 -7.23 13.79
N THR A 73 -7.44 -7.34 13.48
CA THR A 73 -8.33 -6.17 13.55
C THR A 73 -8.73 -5.96 15.00
N TYR A 74 -8.95 -4.72 15.45
CA TYR A 74 -9.27 -4.46 16.86
C TYR A 74 -10.46 -5.28 17.38
N GLU A 75 -11.46 -5.51 16.54
CA GLU A 75 -12.65 -6.32 16.82
C GLU A 75 -12.30 -7.78 17.09
N ASN A 76 -11.29 -8.30 16.40
CA ASN A 76 -10.87 -9.70 16.51
C ASN A 76 -9.75 -9.89 17.53
N ARG A 77 -9.47 -8.91 18.40
CA ARG A 77 -8.36 -8.96 19.37
C ARG A 77 -8.39 -10.16 20.33
N GLU A 78 -9.56 -10.74 20.57
CA GLU A 78 -9.75 -11.95 21.39
C GLU A 78 -10.14 -13.18 20.57
N SER A 79 -10.06 -13.09 19.23
CA SER A 79 -10.42 -14.18 18.35
C SER A 79 -9.48 -15.37 18.52
N LYS A 80 -10.07 -16.57 18.56
CA LYS A 80 -9.32 -17.84 18.52
C LYS A 80 -8.87 -18.19 17.10
N GLU A 81 -9.01 -17.28 16.14
CA GLU A 81 -8.44 -17.45 14.80
C GLU A 81 -6.93 -17.72 14.89
N GLN A 82 -6.48 -18.69 14.11
CA GLN A 82 -5.11 -19.14 14.12
C GLN A 82 -4.13 -17.99 13.84
N TYR A 83 -4.44 -17.12 12.88
CA TYR A 83 -3.58 -15.99 12.51
C TYR A 83 -3.36 -14.97 13.64
N ILE A 84 -4.31 -14.83 14.57
CA ILE A 84 -4.21 -13.85 15.66
C ILE A 84 -3.52 -14.51 16.86
N SER A 85 -4.04 -15.67 17.26
CA SER A 85 -3.54 -16.41 18.42
C SER A 85 -2.10 -16.94 18.22
N SER A 86 -1.70 -17.33 17.01
CA SER A 86 -0.34 -17.85 16.77
C SER A 86 0.74 -16.77 16.72
N GLN A 87 0.35 -15.49 16.63
CA GLN A 87 1.27 -14.36 16.46
C GLN A 87 1.21 -13.38 17.63
N SER A 88 0.47 -13.72 18.69
CA SER A 88 0.36 -12.92 19.91
C SER A 88 1.35 -13.44 20.96
N GLY A 89 2.03 -12.55 21.67
CA GLY A 89 3.07 -12.94 22.62
C GLY A 89 3.84 -11.76 23.20
N PHE A 90 4.84 -12.07 24.03
CA PHE A 90 5.80 -11.10 24.52
C PHE A 90 6.97 -10.96 23.53
N TYR A 91 7.39 -9.73 23.30
CA TYR A 91 8.46 -9.39 22.37
C TYR A 91 9.42 -8.38 22.99
N THR A 92 10.70 -8.53 22.65
CA THR A 92 11.75 -7.57 22.99
C THR A 92 11.65 -6.35 22.08
N PRO A 93 11.89 -5.13 22.59
CA PRO A 93 12.11 -3.99 21.72
C PRO A 93 13.32 -4.14 20.80
N ASN A 94 13.26 -3.48 19.64
CA ASN A 94 14.24 -3.54 18.55
C ASN A 94 14.29 -4.86 17.77
N ASP A 95 13.60 -5.91 18.21
CA ASP A 95 13.41 -7.12 17.41
C ASP A 95 12.40 -6.86 16.28
N THR A 96 12.63 -7.52 15.14
CA THR A 96 11.71 -7.48 14.01
C THR A 96 10.51 -8.39 14.26
N LEU A 97 9.31 -7.84 14.21
CA LEU A 97 8.06 -8.59 14.22
C LEU A 97 7.70 -9.02 12.80
N GLU A 98 7.49 -10.32 12.61
CA GLU A 98 7.03 -10.89 11.35
C GLU A 98 5.55 -11.25 11.44
N ILE A 99 4.72 -10.53 10.71
CA ILE A 99 3.26 -10.66 10.77
C ILE A 99 2.75 -11.23 9.46
N THR A 100 2.11 -12.39 9.53
CA THR A 100 1.36 -12.99 8.43
C THR A 100 -0.05 -12.41 8.42
N LEU A 101 -0.44 -11.83 7.30
CA LEU A 101 -1.80 -11.33 7.10
C LEU A 101 -2.70 -12.48 6.64
N PRO A 102 -4.03 -12.40 6.89
CA PRO A 102 -4.98 -13.33 6.29
C PRO A 102 -4.82 -13.39 4.75
N PRO A 103 -5.03 -14.55 4.11
CA PRO A 103 -4.89 -14.68 2.66
C PRO A 103 -5.87 -13.76 1.91
N LEU A 104 -5.44 -13.18 0.79
CA LEU A 104 -6.30 -12.39 -0.09
C LEU A 104 -7.42 -13.27 -0.63
N SER A 105 -8.66 -13.02 -0.22
CA SER A 105 -9.82 -13.65 -0.85
C SER A 105 -10.48 -12.66 -1.80
N LYS A 106 -10.88 -13.13 -2.99
CA LYS A 106 -11.53 -12.27 -4.00
C LYS A 106 -12.76 -11.60 -3.36
N ASN A 107 -12.75 -10.26 -3.33
CA ASN A 107 -13.85 -9.38 -2.93
C ASN A 107 -14.16 -9.24 -1.43
N VAL A 108 -13.40 -9.86 -0.51
CA VAL A 108 -13.73 -9.79 0.93
C VAL A 108 -12.97 -8.70 1.68
N ASP A 109 -11.75 -8.38 1.27
CA ASP A 109 -10.90 -7.45 2.02
C ASP A 109 -11.44 -6.02 2.04
N TYR A 110 -12.12 -5.59 0.95
CA TYR A 110 -12.85 -4.32 0.90
C TYR A 110 -14.20 -4.42 1.62
N ALA A 111 -14.94 -5.52 1.41
CA ALA A 111 -16.28 -5.72 1.97
C ALA A 111 -16.33 -5.80 3.51
N ARG A 112 -15.24 -6.26 4.16
CA ARG A 112 -15.12 -6.22 5.63
C ARG A 112 -14.83 -4.82 6.18
N LEU A 113 -14.33 -3.90 5.36
CA LEU A 113 -14.01 -2.52 5.75
C LEU A 113 -15.19 -1.57 5.46
N ASP A 114 -15.94 -1.82 4.39
CA ASP A 114 -17.09 -1.01 3.97
C ASP A 114 -18.28 -1.05 4.95
N SER A 115 -18.33 -2.05 5.83
CA SER A 115 -19.39 -2.18 6.83
C SER A 115 -19.25 -1.20 7.99
N ASN A 116 -18.08 -0.57 8.16
CA ASN A 116 -17.86 0.43 9.19
C ASN A 116 -18.14 1.85 8.64
N PRO A 117 -19.18 2.55 9.12
CA PRO A 117 -19.59 3.83 8.58
C PRO A 117 -18.49 4.91 8.66
N THR A 118 -17.54 4.79 9.60
CA THR A 118 -16.43 5.73 9.74
C THR A 118 -15.28 5.48 8.74
N LEU A 119 -15.16 4.26 8.20
CA LEU A 119 -14.18 3.95 7.17
C LEU A 119 -14.68 4.28 5.76
N THR A 120 -15.99 4.25 5.54
CA THR A 120 -16.60 4.47 4.22
C THR A 120 -16.09 5.75 3.52
N PRO A 121 -16.01 6.93 4.17
CA PRO A 121 -15.55 8.15 3.52
C PRO A 121 -14.10 8.05 3.04
N ILE A 122 -13.20 7.56 3.89
CA ILE A 122 -11.78 7.46 3.54
C ILE A 122 -11.55 6.39 2.45
N LEU A 123 -12.27 5.27 2.50
CA LEU A 123 -12.19 4.23 1.46
C LEU A 123 -12.71 4.73 0.11
N GLN A 124 -13.81 5.49 0.11
CA GLN A 124 -14.32 6.12 -1.12
C GLN A 124 -13.31 7.08 -1.72
N ASP A 125 -12.66 7.92 -0.92
CA ASP A 125 -11.66 8.86 -1.41
C ASP A 125 -10.39 8.18 -1.91
N ILE A 126 -9.93 7.14 -1.21
CA ILE A 126 -8.78 6.34 -1.63
C ILE A 126 -9.10 5.58 -2.92
N SER A 127 -10.29 5.01 -3.07
CA SER A 127 -10.69 4.21 -4.24
C SER A 127 -10.72 5.00 -5.55
N LYS A 128 -10.89 6.33 -5.48
CA LYS A 128 -10.78 7.23 -6.65
C LYS A 128 -9.36 7.27 -7.23
N ILE A 129 -8.35 7.09 -6.37
CA ILE A 129 -6.92 7.14 -6.75
C ILE A 129 -6.40 5.73 -6.97
N TYR A 130 -6.71 4.81 -6.05
CA TYR A 130 -6.25 3.43 -6.05
C TYR A 130 -7.42 2.51 -6.43
N ASN A 131 -7.56 2.16 -7.70
CA ASN A 131 -8.74 1.41 -8.11
C ASN A 131 -8.79 0.01 -7.42
N PRO A 132 -9.92 -0.39 -6.79
CA PRO A 132 -10.06 -1.70 -6.13
C PRO A 132 -9.83 -2.92 -7.06
N ILE A 133 -9.87 -2.74 -8.38
CA ILE A 133 -9.50 -3.78 -9.36
C ILE A 133 -8.00 -4.10 -9.24
N PHE A 134 -7.15 -3.09 -9.09
CA PHE A 134 -5.69 -3.22 -9.09
C PHE A 134 -5.08 -3.24 -7.68
N PHE A 135 -5.81 -2.75 -6.69
CA PHE A 135 -5.35 -2.66 -5.31
C PHE A 135 -6.28 -3.44 -4.36
N SER A 136 -5.71 -3.98 -3.29
CA SER A 136 -6.41 -4.51 -2.14
C SER A 136 -6.27 -3.55 -0.97
N TYR A 137 -7.25 -3.53 -0.08
CA TYR A 137 -7.25 -2.71 1.13
C TYR A 137 -7.31 -3.61 2.34
N ARG A 138 -6.42 -3.39 3.31
CA ARG A 138 -6.36 -4.20 4.52
C ARG A 138 -6.17 -3.30 5.73
N ILE A 139 -6.76 -3.66 6.86
CA ILE A 139 -6.41 -3.06 8.14
C ILE A 139 -5.41 -3.96 8.85
N LEU A 140 -4.34 -3.35 9.33
CA LEU A 140 -3.40 -3.92 10.26
C LEU A 140 -3.56 -3.15 11.58
N THR A 141 -4.15 -3.80 12.59
CA THR A 141 -4.18 -3.27 13.95
C THR A 141 -3.12 -4.01 14.78
N LEU A 142 -2.27 -3.23 15.44
CA LEU A 142 -1.23 -3.70 16.33
C LEU A 142 -1.55 -3.18 17.72
N ARG A 143 -1.70 -4.08 18.69
CA ARG A 143 -1.76 -3.69 20.10
C ARG A 143 -0.40 -3.94 20.71
N ILE A 144 0.22 -2.89 21.24
CA ILE A 144 1.45 -2.98 22.04
C ILE A 144 1.10 -2.48 23.44
N ALA A 145 1.19 -3.36 24.43
CA ALA A 145 0.72 -3.12 25.80
C ALA A 145 -0.73 -2.58 25.83
N TYR A 146 -0.89 -1.27 26.04
CA TYR A 146 -2.19 -0.60 26.11
C TYR A 146 -2.45 0.36 24.93
N THR A 147 -1.49 0.55 24.03
CA THR A 147 -1.65 1.41 22.86
C THR A 147 -2.04 0.59 21.63
N ILE A 148 -2.94 1.16 20.85
CA ILE A 148 -3.42 0.59 19.59
C ILE A 148 -2.84 1.44 18.46
N TYR A 149 -2.18 0.77 17.52
CA TYR A 149 -1.70 1.36 16.28
C TYR A 149 -2.47 0.74 15.12
N GLU A 150 -3.03 1.57 14.26
CA GLU A 150 -3.82 1.07 13.13
C GLU A 150 -3.33 1.64 11.80
N TYR A 151 -3.22 0.75 10.82
CA TYR A 151 -2.77 1.07 9.47
C TYR A 151 -3.73 0.52 8.44
N LEU A 152 -4.25 1.39 7.57
CA LEU A 152 -4.91 1.01 6.34
C LEU A 152 -3.85 0.81 5.26
N LEU A 153 -3.58 -0.45 4.92
CA LEU A 153 -2.62 -0.85 3.91
C LEU A 153 -3.30 -0.93 2.54
N ILE A 154 -2.80 -0.12 1.60
CA ILE A 154 -3.16 -0.20 0.18
C ILE A 154 -2.12 -1.10 -0.51
N VAL A 155 -2.53 -2.31 -0.90
CA VAL A 155 -1.63 -3.33 -1.45
C VAL A 155 -1.83 -3.44 -2.97
N PRO A 156 -0.83 -3.13 -3.81
CA PRO A 156 -0.89 -3.42 -5.23
C PRO A 156 -0.97 -4.93 -5.48
N LYS A 157 -1.99 -5.39 -6.21
CA LYS A 157 -2.23 -6.83 -6.44
C LYS A 157 -1.25 -7.45 -7.43
N THR A 158 -0.71 -6.66 -8.35
CA THR A 158 0.12 -7.15 -9.45
C THR A 158 1.60 -6.80 -9.24
N MET A 159 2.46 -7.79 -9.46
CA MET A 159 3.90 -7.63 -9.48
C MET A 159 4.42 -7.96 -10.89
N PRO A 160 5.28 -7.13 -11.48
CA PRO A 160 5.89 -7.43 -12.77
C PRO A 160 6.61 -8.78 -12.77
N LYS A 161 6.47 -9.55 -13.87
CA LYS A 161 7.02 -10.91 -13.97
C LYS A 161 8.54 -10.97 -13.75
N PHE A 162 9.27 -9.97 -14.22
CA PHE A 162 10.73 -9.92 -14.08
C PHE A 162 11.16 -9.75 -12.62
N ILE A 163 10.48 -8.87 -11.85
CA ILE A 163 10.69 -8.72 -10.41
C ILE A 163 10.36 -10.03 -9.68
N ASN A 164 9.23 -10.65 -10.00
CA ASN A 164 8.84 -11.92 -9.38
C ASN A 164 9.90 -13.02 -9.63
N LYS A 165 10.49 -13.05 -10.83
CA LYS A 165 11.58 -13.97 -11.15
C LYS A 165 12.83 -13.65 -10.34
N LEU A 166 13.24 -12.38 -10.30
CA LEU A 166 14.42 -11.94 -9.55
C LEU A 166 14.30 -12.26 -8.05
N LEU A 167 13.14 -11.99 -7.45
CA LEU A 167 12.90 -12.32 -6.04
C LEU A 167 13.01 -13.82 -5.76
N LYS A 168 12.50 -14.67 -6.65
CA LYS A 168 12.62 -16.13 -6.50
C LYS A 168 14.04 -16.65 -6.64
N GLU A 169 14.90 -15.94 -7.36
CA GLU A 169 16.32 -16.29 -7.52
C GLU A 169 17.16 -15.83 -6.32
N GLN A 170 16.75 -14.76 -5.63
CA GLN A 170 17.56 -14.08 -4.61
C GLN A 170 17.05 -14.20 -3.17
N ARG A 171 15.78 -14.60 -2.97
CA ARG A 171 15.15 -14.72 -1.65
C ARG A 171 14.70 -16.15 -1.37
N GLU A 172 14.57 -16.48 -0.08
CA GLU A 172 13.96 -17.72 0.33
C GLU A 172 12.45 -17.74 0.02
N LYS A 173 11.87 -18.94 -0.11
CA LYS A 173 10.47 -19.11 -0.47
C LYS A 173 9.51 -18.39 0.50
N GLU A 174 9.86 -18.39 1.78
CA GLU A 174 9.06 -17.77 2.85
C GLU A 174 9.07 -16.24 2.79
N GLU A 175 10.12 -15.66 2.23
CA GLU A 175 10.33 -14.21 2.13
C GLU A 175 9.61 -13.59 0.94
N LEU A 176 9.15 -14.40 -0.02
CA LEU A 176 8.36 -13.94 -1.16
C LEU A 176 7.03 -13.32 -0.73
N GLY A 177 6.50 -13.74 0.43
CA GLY A 177 5.27 -13.20 1.00
C GLY A 177 5.37 -11.74 1.44
N TYR A 178 6.57 -11.20 1.66
CA TYR A 178 6.77 -9.77 1.98
C TYR A 178 6.56 -8.85 0.78
N GLY A 179 6.53 -9.40 -0.44
CA GLY A 179 6.36 -8.62 -1.65
C GLY A 179 7.58 -7.78 -2.03
N TYR A 180 7.34 -6.77 -2.87
CA TYR A 180 8.39 -5.92 -3.46
C TYR A 180 8.12 -4.43 -3.27
N GLY A 181 9.17 -3.67 -2.98
CA GLY A 181 9.12 -2.21 -2.84
C GLY A 181 9.30 -1.80 -1.38
N ARG A 182 8.57 -0.77 -0.95
CA ARG A 182 8.65 -0.22 0.41
C ARG A 182 7.28 0.24 0.87
N PHE A 183 7.11 0.30 2.18
CA PHE A 183 5.97 1.01 2.76
C PHE A 183 6.15 2.52 2.57
N ILE A 184 5.10 3.21 2.15
CA ILE A 184 5.10 4.66 1.97
C ILE A 184 3.93 5.24 2.77
N ASP A 185 4.24 6.12 3.73
CA ASP A 185 3.23 6.92 4.41
C ASP A 185 2.63 7.93 3.44
N LEU A 186 1.31 7.86 3.26
CA LEU A 186 0.59 8.77 2.36
C LEU A 186 0.21 10.09 3.04
N GLY A 187 0.59 10.28 4.32
CA GLY A 187 0.28 11.48 5.09
C GLY A 187 -1.24 11.66 5.27
N ARG A 188 -1.99 10.56 5.26
CA ARG A 188 -3.44 10.55 5.45
C ARG A 188 -3.75 9.79 6.72
N ASP A 189 -4.37 10.51 7.66
CA ASP A 189 -4.90 9.95 8.89
C ASP A 189 -6.42 9.77 8.75
N TYR A 190 -6.96 8.81 9.48
CA TYR A 190 -8.40 8.60 9.60
C TYR A 190 -8.78 8.26 11.04
N MET A 191 -10.04 8.46 11.37
CA MET A 191 -10.61 8.04 12.64
C MET A 191 -11.61 6.91 12.37
N ARG A 192 -11.50 5.86 13.16
CA ARG A 192 -12.40 4.71 13.10
C ARG A 192 -13.10 4.51 14.42
N GLU A 193 -14.41 4.42 14.36
CA GLU A 193 -15.25 4.05 15.51
C GLU A 193 -15.40 2.53 15.53
N CYS A 194 -15.03 1.93 16.65
CA CYS A 194 -15.18 0.51 16.94
C CYS A 194 -16.19 0.31 18.04
N ASN A 195 -17.29 -0.37 17.73
CA ASN A 195 -18.21 -0.85 18.75
C ASN A 195 -17.57 -2.02 19.48
N ILE A 196 -17.47 -1.92 20.80
CA ILE A 196 -17.06 -3.04 21.64
C ILE A 196 -18.36 -3.69 22.09
N GLU A 197 -18.73 -4.83 21.48
CA GLU A 197 -19.97 -5.54 21.84
C GLU A 197 -20.03 -5.83 23.35
N GLU A 198 -21.26 -5.74 23.88
CA GLU A 198 -21.60 -5.88 25.29
C GLU A 198 -21.10 -7.21 25.86
N GLY A 199 -20.33 -7.16 26.94
CA GLY A 199 -20.26 -8.30 27.86
C GLY A 199 -21.67 -8.69 28.26
N LYS A 200 -22.00 -9.99 28.24
CA LYS A 200 -23.35 -10.56 28.41
C LYS A 200 -24.16 -10.16 29.67
N ASN A 201 -23.66 -9.28 30.54
CA ASN A 201 -24.34 -8.86 31.77
C ASN A 201 -24.33 -7.32 31.86
N GLY A 202 -25.51 -6.75 32.11
CA GLY A 202 -25.83 -5.31 32.06
C GLY A 202 -25.13 -4.42 33.09
N ASP A 203 -23.80 -4.35 33.02
CA ASP A 203 -23.02 -3.31 33.69
C ASP A 203 -22.98 -2.03 32.83
N ASN A 204 -23.56 -0.96 33.38
CA ASN A 204 -23.66 0.38 32.78
C ASN A 204 -22.36 1.21 32.86
N THR A 205 -21.20 0.57 33.05
CA THR A 205 -19.88 1.22 33.10
C THR A 205 -19.04 0.96 31.84
N LYS A 206 -19.67 0.49 30.75
CA LYS A 206 -18.97 0.06 29.53
C LYS A 206 -18.71 1.22 28.57
N ILE A 207 -17.45 1.34 28.16
CA ILE A 207 -17.05 2.10 26.97
C ILE A 207 -17.72 1.41 25.78
N SER A 208 -18.84 1.96 25.31
CA SER A 208 -19.61 1.43 24.18
C SER A 208 -18.95 1.72 22.84
N LEU A 209 -18.01 2.67 22.79
CA LEU A 209 -17.37 3.15 21.58
C LEU A 209 -15.87 3.40 21.82
N LEU A 210 -15.01 2.77 21.02
CA LEU A 210 -13.59 3.11 20.96
C LEU A 210 -13.29 3.86 19.68
N ASN A 211 -12.60 4.99 19.81
CA ASN A 211 -12.08 5.75 18.67
C ASN A 211 -10.61 5.39 18.45
N ILE A 212 -10.30 4.84 17.28
CA ILE A 212 -8.95 4.49 16.86
C ILE A 212 -8.50 5.49 15.80
N GLN A 213 -7.35 6.14 16.03
CA GLN A 213 -6.68 6.91 15.00
C GLN A 213 -5.80 5.98 14.17
N GLY A 214 -6.02 5.96 12.86
CA GLY A 214 -5.26 5.14 11.92
C GLY A 214 -4.55 5.97 10.87
N LYS A 215 -3.53 5.36 10.25
CA LYS A 215 -2.77 5.95 9.14
C LYS A 215 -2.93 5.15 7.86
N VAL A 216 -2.80 5.81 6.72
CA VAL A 216 -2.87 5.15 5.41
C VAL A 216 -1.47 4.96 4.84
N LEU A 217 -1.12 3.71 4.53
CA LEU A 217 0.16 3.35 3.93
C LEU A 217 -0.07 2.72 2.55
N LEU A 218 0.76 3.09 1.57
CA LEU A 218 0.96 2.26 0.39
C LEU A 218 1.93 1.14 0.76
N ALA A 219 1.49 -0.10 0.62
CA ALA A 219 2.25 -1.30 0.95
C ALA A 219 3.03 -1.83 -0.27
N PRO A 220 4.05 -2.69 -0.05
CA PRO A 220 4.74 -3.41 -1.11
C PRO A 220 3.78 -4.19 -2.02
N ASN A 221 4.19 -4.39 -3.28
CA ASN A 221 3.42 -5.17 -4.25
C ASN A 221 3.27 -6.61 -3.76
N ALA A 222 2.05 -7.15 -3.84
CA ALA A 222 1.71 -8.51 -3.44
C ALA A 222 2.10 -8.85 -1.98
N CYS A 223 2.04 -7.86 -1.08
CA CYS A 223 2.33 -8.03 0.35
C CYS A 223 1.27 -8.90 1.04
N GLU A 224 1.71 -10.07 1.53
CA GLU A 224 0.93 -11.01 2.36
C GLU A 224 1.53 -11.18 3.76
N ARG A 225 2.81 -10.88 3.92
CA ARG A 225 3.52 -10.79 5.18
C ARG A 225 4.05 -9.38 5.38
N VAL A 226 4.10 -8.92 6.61
CA VAL A 226 4.51 -7.58 7.00
C VAL A 226 5.61 -7.71 8.03
N ARG A 227 6.75 -7.05 7.79
CA ARG A 227 7.82 -6.93 8.77
C ARG A 227 7.70 -5.58 9.46
N VAL A 228 7.61 -5.59 10.79
CA VAL A 228 7.52 -4.38 11.61
C VAL A 228 8.76 -4.30 12.49
N GLU A 229 9.45 -3.17 12.43
CA GLU A 229 10.54 -2.86 13.36
C GLU A 229 10.00 -1.93 14.45
N VAL A 230 9.97 -2.39 15.69
CA VAL A 230 9.49 -1.57 16.82
C VAL A 230 10.67 -0.83 17.43
N ARG A 231 10.63 0.50 17.40
CA ARG A 231 11.71 1.40 17.84
C ARG A 231 11.24 2.51 18.76
#